data_AF-A0A7V9PBB9-F1
#
_entry.id   AF-A0A7V9PBB9-F1
#
_cell.length_a   1.000
_cell.length_b   1.000
_cell.length_c   1.000
_cell.angle_alpha   90.00
_cell.angle_beta   90.00
_cell.angle_gamma   90.00
#
_symmetry.space_group_name_H-M   'P 1'
#
loop_
_entity.id
_entity.type
_entity.pdbx_description
1 polymer ?
#
loop_
_entity_poly.entity_id
_entity_poly.type
_entity_poly.pdbx_seq_one_letter_code
_entity_poly.pdbx_strand_id
1 'polypeptide(L)'
;MRPDVAYIMDDMMKDVINKGTAVDARAWGFKNVAGKTGFAGKTGTSRDGWFAGFTPDLVCVVYVGFDDGDDLGMKGSDSALPIWADFMREALNEHPDWNGDWQMPGSIRKAEIDARSGALIRELSNVEADSVVAQQAALKNNANANSQIDAENGAPIAEDAPNIFVTSIPPEFRRVELFIIGTMPNKVLAPTGEEETSSETLSETVQATPDPTQTPFTTWQNAQEENLYDNQPSHQQQYQLPSPPPFPQPPSGQKRDAKPHFERTVTVMICRLTGMRATMNCPNKQPQTFKDGKEPKDFCTFHVNPPK
;
A
#
# COMPACT_ATOMS: atom_id res chain seq x y z
N MET A 1 -2.50 15.90 -5.77
CA MET A 1 -1.52 15.01 -6.44
C MET A 1 -1.85 14.99 -7.92
N ARG A 2 -0.86 15.02 -8.82
CA ARG A 2 -1.14 14.93 -10.27
C ARG A 2 -1.59 13.50 -10.63
N PRO A 3 -2.50 13.31 -11.61
CA PRO A 3 -3.00 11.97 -11.97
C PRO A 3 -1.91 10.99 -12.44
N ASP A 4 -0.86 11.50 -13.10
CA ASP A 4 0.27 10.69 -13.54
C ASP A 4 1.11 10.16 -12.38
N VAL A 5 1.40 11.01 -11.40
CA VAL A 5 2.10 10.62 -10.17
C VAL A 5 1.27 9.61 -9.38
N ALA A 6 -0.04 9.85 -9.26
CA ALA A 6 -0.94 8.95 -8.54
C ALA A 6 -1.00 7.56 -9.18
N TYR A 7 -1.05 7.49 -10.52
CA TYR A 7 -1.08 6.22 -11.25
C TYR A 7 0.22 5.42 -11.09
N ILE A 8 1.38 6.09 -11.09
CA ILE A 8 2.67 5.41 -10.84
C ILE A 8 2.73 4.89 -9.40
N MET A 9 2.25 5.67 -8.43
CA MET A 9 2.18 5.23 -7.02
C MET A 9 1.24 4.03 -6.87
N ASP A 10 0.09 4.04 -7.54
CA ASP A 10 -0.85 2.92 -7.59
C ASP A 10 -0.21 1.67 -8.19
N ASP A 11 0.50 1.79 -9.32
CA ASP A 11 1.22 0.68 -9.96
C ASP A 11 2.28 0.06 -9.02
N MET A 12 3.04 0.89 -8.32
CA MET A 12 3.99 0.43 -7.28
C MET A 12 3.28 -0.26 -6.10
N MET A 13 2.10 0.20 -5.71
CA MET A 13 1.33 -0.41 -4.62
C MET A 13 0.61 -1.70 -5.05
N LYS A 14 0.28 -1.87 -6.33
CA LYS A 14 -0.20 -3.16 -6.89
C LYS A 14 0.90 -4.22 -6.81
N ASP A 15 2.15 -3.82 -6.98
CA ASP A 15 3.30 -4.71 -6.86
C ASP A 15 3.44 -5.32 -5.46
N VAL A 16 2.97 -4.65 -4.41
CA VAL A 16 2.94 -5.20 -3.04
C VAL A 16 2.12 -6.49 -2.96
N ILE A 17 1.02 -6.57 -3.70
CA ILE A 17 0.14 -7.75 -3.78
C ILE A 17 0.64 -8.74 -4.84
N ASN A 18 1.20 -8.26 -5.96
CA ASN A 18 1.66 -9.14 -7.04
C ASN A 18 2.89 -9.96 -6.64
N LYS A 19 3.88 -9.30 -6.03
CA LYS A 19 5.23 -9.84 -5.77
C LYS A 19 5.86 -9.36 -4.46
N GLY A 20 5.19 -8.50 -3.69
CA GLY A 20 5.72 -7.89 -2.48
C GLY A 20 5.27 -8.57 -1.19
N THR A 21 5.16 -7.77 -0.13
CA THR A 21 4.89 -8.24 1.24
C THR A 21 3.47 -8.71 1.47
N ALA A 22 2.54 -8.49 0.53
CA ALA A 22 1.16 -8.97 0.60
C ALA A 22 0.86 -10.05 -0.45
N VAL A 23 1.89 -10.74 -0.95
CA VAL A 23 1.75 -11.79 -1.98
C VAL A 23 0.80 -12.90 -1.53
N ASP A 24 0.70 -13.15 -0.23
CA ASP A 24 -0.18 -14.18 0.33
C ASP A 24 -1.65 -13.89 0.03
N ALA A 25 -2.05 -12.62 -0.13
CA ALA A 25 -3.41 -12.23 -0.52
C ALA A 25 -3.88 -12.94 -1.81
N ARG A 26 -2.95 -13.34 -2.69
CA ARG A 26 -3.26 -14.08 -3.91
C ARG A 26 -3.90 -15.45 -3.64
N ALA A 27 -3.65 -16.06 -2.48
CA ALA A 27 -4.30 -17.30 -2.06
C ALA A 27 -5.81 -17.12 -1.84
N TRP A 28 -6.26 -15.90 -1.50
CA TRP A 28 -7.67 -15.53 -1.36
C TRP A 28 -8.30 -15.09 -2.69
N GLY A 29 -7.59 -15.19 -3.81
CA GLY A 29 -8.09 -14.84 -5.14
C GLY A 29 -7.78 -13.41 -5.58
N PHE A 30 -7.11 -12.60 -4.76
CA PHE A 30 -6.68 -11.25 -5.14
C PHE A 30 -5.52 -11.33 -6.13
N LYS A 31 -5.83 -11.33 -7.43
CA LYS A 31 -4.86 -11.32 -8.51
C LYS A 31 -5.15 -10.13 -9.42
N ASN A 32 -4.17 -9.24 -9.57
CA ASN A 32 -4.30 -8.11 -10.46
C ASN A 32 -4.25 -8.56 -11.91
N VAL A 33 -5.17 -8.02 -12.70
CA VAL A 33 -5.23 -8.22 -14.15
C VAL A 33 -5.35 -6.83 -14.75
N ALA A 34 -4.32 -6.43 -15.51
CA ALA A 34 -4.22 -5.09 -16.08
C ALA A 34 -5.52 -4.66 -16.78
N GLY A 35 -6.04 -3.49 -16.41
CA GLY A 35 -7.25 -2.91 -16.99
C GLY A 35 -8.56 -3.60 -16.58
N LYS A 36 -8.51 -4.60 -15.70
CA LYS A 36 -9.71 -5.29 -15.18
C LYS A 36 -9.80 -5.22 -13.66
N THR A 37 -8.71 -5.53 -12.97
CA THR A 37 -8.69 -5.64 -11.50
C THR A 37 -7.36 -5.08 -10.97
N GLY A 38 -7.47 -4.09 -10.09
CA GLY A 38 -6.35 -3.38 -9.49
C GLY A 38 -6.52 -3.29 -7.97
N PHE A 39 -5.99 -4.29 -7.26
CA PHE A 39 -5.77 -4.26 -5.82
C PHE A 39 -4.38 -3.67 -5.56
N ALA A 40 -4.35 -2.56 -4.84
CA ALA A 40 -3.14 -1.90 -4.42
C ALA A 40 -3.12 -1.82 -2.89
N GLY A 41 -1.93 -1.86 -2.28
CA GLY A 41 -1.85 -1.70 -0.84
C GLY A 41 -0.45 -1.53 -0.30
N LYS A 42 -0.38 -1.37 1.02
CA LYS A 42 0.87 -1.33 1.78
C LYS A 42 0.70 -2.06 3.11
N THR A 43 1.77 -2.72 3.54
CA THR A 43 1.82 -3.47 4.79
C THR A 43 2.65 -2.71 5.82
N GLY A 44 2.19 -2.70 7.07
CA GLY A 44 2.95 -2.22 8.21
C GLY A 44 3.92 -3.25 8.76
N THR A 45 4.99 -2.77 9.40
CA THR A 45 5.94 -3.63 10.10
C THR A 45 6.17 -3.10 11.52
N SER A 46 6.25 -4.03 12.47
CA SER A 46 6.73 -3.86 13.85
C SER A 46 5.76 -3.23 14.85
N ARG A 47 5.71 -3.82 16.06
CA ARG A 47 4.85 -3.55 17.22
C ARG A 47 3.36 -3.78 16.98
N ASP A 48 2.84 -3.25 15.89
CA ASP A 48 1.44 -3.37 15.49
C ASP A 48 1.34 -3.92 14.06
N GLY A 49 0.36 -4.79 13.84
CA GLY A 49 0.06 -5.34 12.53
C GLY A 49 -0.98 -4.48 11.83
N TRP A 50 -0.65 -3.85 10.71
CA TRP A 50 -1.66 -3.15 9.90
C TRP A 50 -1.47 -3.40 8.41
N PHE A 51 -2.59 -3.35 7.69
CA PHE A 51 -2.62 -3.43 6.24
C PHE A 51 -3.61 -2.40 5.70
N ALA A 52 -3.19 -1.63 4.71
CA ALA A 52 -4.04 -0.68 4.02
C ALA A 52 -4.08 -1.06 2.55
N GLY A 53 -5.25 -1.40 2.04
CA GLY A 53 -5.44 -1.77 0.65
C GLY A 53 -6.70 -1.14 0.06
N PHE A 54 -6.71 -0.99 -1.26
CA PHE A 54 -7.79 -0.31 -1.96
C PHE A 54 -7.99 -0.83 -3.38
N THR A 55 -9.19 -0.58 -3.90
CA THR A 55 -9.60 -0.60 -5.30
C THR A 55 -9.99 0.84 -5.72
N PRO A 56 -10.38 1.12 -6.98
CA PRO A 56 -10.82 2.46 -7.37
C PRO A 56 -11.97 3.03 -6.53
N ASP A 57 -12.86 2.17 -6.03
CA ASP A 57 -14.09 2.58 -5.34
C ASP A 57 -14.11 2.25 -3.84
N LEU A 58 -13.18 1.43 -3.33
CA LEU A 58 -13.15 1.01 -1.93
C LEU A 58 -11.75 1.11 -1.34
N VAL A 59 -11.62 1.78 -0.19
CA VAL A 59 -10.42 1.78 0.65
C VAL A 59 -10.73 1.06 1.95
N CYS A 60 -9.92 0.07 2.31
CA CYS A 60 -10.02 -0.65 3.57
C CYS A 60 -8.67 -0.66 4.30
N VAL A 61 -8.70 -0.30 5.58
CA VAL A 61 -7.53 -0.32 6.45
C VAL A 61 -7.86 -1.17 7.66
N VAL A 62 -7.02 -2.16 7.91
CA VAL A 62 -7.12 -3.05 9.07
C VAL A 62 -5.90 -2.82 9.96
N TYR A 63 -6.16 -2.67 11.25
CA TYR A 63 -5.15 -2.56 12.30
C TYR A 63 -5.42 -3.64 13.35
N VAL A 64 -4.35 -4.28 13.82
CA VAL A 64 -4.33 -5.32 14.85
C VAL A 64 -3.19 -4.99 15.79
N GLY A 65 -3.51 -4.85 17.08
CA GLY A 65 -2.54 -4.55 18.13
C GLY A 65 -3.17 -4.79 19.49
N PHE A 66 -2.37 -4.71 20.55
CA PHE A 66 -2.83 -4.78 21.93
C PHE A 66 -3.12 -3.36 22.47
N ASP A 67 -4.16 -3.22 23.30
CA ASP A 67 -4.57 -1.91 23.85
C ASP A 67 -3.53 -1.30 24.81
N ASP A 68 -2.70 -2.14 25.44
CA ASP A 68 -1.54 -1.74 26.25
C ASP A 68 -0.32 -1.33 25.41
N GLY A 69 -0.40 -1.55 24.10
CA GLY A 69 0.68 -1.30 23.15
C GLY A 69 1.82 -2.30 23.24
N ASP A 70 1.60 -3.48 23.80
CA ASP A 70 2.60 -4.54 23.73
C ASP A 70 2.83 -5.00 22.28
N ASP A 71 4.01 -5.57 22.02
CA ASP A 71 4.39 -6.01 20.68
C ASP A 71 3.58 -7.25 20.27
N LEU A 72 2.90 -7.17 19.12
CA LEU A 72 2.15 -8.28 18.55
C LEU A 72 3.07 -9.47 18.19
N GLY A 73 4.36 -9.24 17.95
CA GLY A 73 5.32 -10.28 17.58
C GLY A 73 5.04 -10.91 16.21
N MET A 74 4.15 -10.32 15.42
CA MET A 74 3.72 -10.78 14.10
C MET A 74 3.82 -9.64 13.09
N LYS A 75 4.03 -9.97 11.81
CA LYS A 75 4.02 -8.98 10.73
C LYS A 75 2.58 -8.58 10.39
N GLY A 76 2.40 -7.40 9.79
CA GLY A 76 1.10 -6.96 9.28
C GLY A 76 0.50 -7.92 8.22
N SER A 77 1.36 -8.63 7.47
CA SER A 77 0.97 -9.66 6.50
C SER A 77 0.33 -10.89 7.14
N ASP A 78 0.67 -11.18 8.39
CA ASP A 78 0.26 -12.42 9.06
C ASP A 78 -0.95 -12.17 10.00
N SER A 79 -1.27 -10.91 10.26
CA SER A 79 -2.27 -10.46 11.23
C SER A 79 -3.41 -9.69 10.56
N ALA A 80 -3.12 -8.52 10.00
CA ALA A 80 -4.11 -7.62 9.42
C ALA A 80 -4.53 -8.02 7.99
N LEU A 81 -3.60 -8.57 7.20
CA LEU A 81 -3.87 -8.93 5.81
C LEU A 81 -4.95 -10.01 5.64
N PRO A 82 -5.00 -11.11 6.42
CA PRO A 82 -6.08 -12.10 6.28
C PRO A 82 -7.46 -11.53 6.59
N ILE A 83 -7.57 -10.63 7.56
CA ILE A 83 -8.83 -9.94 7.91
C ILE A 83 -9.24 -9.01 6.78
N TRP A 84 -8.29 -8.24 6.23
CA TRP A 84 -8.54 -7.39 5.07
C TRP A 84 -9.00 -8.21 3.87
N ALA A 85 -8.35 -9.34 3.59
CA ALA A 85 -8.66 -10.22 2.47
C ALA A 85 -10.07 -10.82 2.60
N ASP A 86 -10.45 -11.25 3.79
CA ASP A 86 -11.79 -11.79 4.05
C ASP A 86 -12.87 -10.72 3.85
N PHE A 87 -12.69 -9.53 4.44
CA PHE A 87 -13.61 -8.41 4.27
C PHE A 87 -13.74 -7.99 2.80
N MET A 88 -12.62 -7.79 2.09
CA MET A 88 -12.65 -7.35 0.70
C MET A 88 -13.28 -8.40 -0.20
N ARG A 89 -13.12 -9.69 0.09
CA ARG A 89 -13.75 -10.76 -0.68
C ARG A 89 -15.27 -10.67 -0.57
N GLU A 90 -15.80 -10.54 0.65
CA GLU A 90 -17.24 -10.40 0.84
C GLU A 90 -17.77 -9.08 0.26
N ALA A 91 -17.07 -7.97 0.48
CA ALA A 91 -17.46 -6.66 -0.06
C ALA A 91 -17.54 -6.66 -1.59
N LEU A 92 -16.57 -7.26 -2.28
CA LEU A 92 -16.56 -7.34 -3.75
C LEU A 92 -17.51 -8.41 -4.30
N ASN A 93 -17.89 -9.40 -3.50
CA ASN A 93 -18.97 -10.32 -3.86
C ASN A 93 -20.33 -9.61 -3.83
N GLU A 94 -20.57 -8.76 -2.83
CA GLU A 94 -21.80 -7.95 -2.73
C GLU A 94 -21.83 -6.80 -3.75
N HIS A 95 -20.67 -6.18 -4.00
CA HIS A 95 -20.49 -5.07 -4.93
C HIS A 95 -19.39 -5.35 -5.96
N PRO A 96 -19.68 -6.18 -6.99
CA PRO A 96 -18.73 -6.49 -8.05
C PRO A 96 -18.30 -5.26 -8.86
N ASP A 97 -19.10 -4.20 -8.87
CA ASP A 97 -18.83 -2.93 -9.55
C ASP A 97 -17.64 -2.16 -8.95
N TRP A 98 -17.28 -2.40 -7.68
CA TRP A 98 -16.10 -1.81 -7.04
C TRP A 98 -14.80 -2.53 -7.39
N ASN A 99 -14.91 -3.64 -8.13
CA ASN A 99 -13.77 -4.35 -8.68
C ASN A 99 -13.42 -3.75 -10.05
N GLY A 100 -12.38 -2.92 -10.09
CA GLY A 100 -11.94 -2.24 -11.29
C GLY A 100 -10.45 -1.94 -11.27
N ASP A 101 -10.00 -1.21 -12.29
CA ASP A 101 -8.64 -0.71 -12.37
C ASP A 101 -8.64 0.74 -12.91
N TRP A 102 -7.62 1.50 -12.54
CA TRP A 102 -7.44 2.87 -12.98
C TRP A 102 -7.10 2.92 -14.48
N GLN A 103 -7.64 3.92 -15.18
CA GLN A 103 -7.28 4.17 -16.56
C GLN A 103 -5.95 4.92 -16.63
N MET A 104 -4.99 4.37 -17.38
CA MET A 104 -3.67 4.98 -17.53
C MET A 104 -3.78 6.37 -18.17
N PRO A 105 -3.30 7.44 -17.50
CA PRO A 105 -3.27 8.77 -18.09
C PRO A 105 -2.41 8.82 -19.36
N GLY A 106 -2.82 9.61 -20.36
CA GLY A 106 -2.08 9.79 -21.61
C GLY A 106 -0.71 10.48 -21.43
N SER A 107 -0.41 11.00 -20.24
CA SER A 107 0.89 11.57 -19.86
C SER A 107 1.91 10.53 -19.39
N ILE A 108 1.56 9.23 -19.37
CA ILE A 108 2.45 8.13 -19.02
C ILE A 108 2.92 7.40 -20.28
N ARG A 109 4.17 6.93 -20.26
CA ARG A 109 4.78 6.10 -21.31
C ARG A 109 5.35 4.84 -20.68
N LYS A 110 5.25 3.72 -21.39
CA LYS A 110 5.93 2.47 -21.05
C LYS A 110 7.29 2.47 -21.75
N ALA A 111 8.33 2.02 -21.06
CA ALA A 111 9.66 1.90 -21.65
C ALA A 111 10.36 0.65 -21.15
N GLU A 112 11.19 0.07 -22.01
CA GLU A 112 12.07 -1.03 -21.65
C GLU A 112 13.38 -0.44 -21.13
N ILE A 113 13.80 -0.87 -19.93
CA ILE A 113 15.03 -0.41 -19.27
C ILE A 113 15.92 -1.59 -18.87
N ASP A 114 17.22 -1.33 -18.73
CA ASP A 114 18.13 -2.25 -18.04
C ASP A 114 17.95 -2.08 -16.53
N ALA A 115 17.50 -3.14 -15.85
CA ALA A 115 17.27 -3.15 -14.42
C ALA A 115 18.53 -2.90 -13.57
N ARG A 116 19.74 -3.06 -14.14
CA ARG A 116 21.01 -2.85 -13.42
C ARG A 116 21.47 -1.41 -13.48
N SER A 117 21.35 -0.78 -14.65
CA SER A 117 21.87 0.57 -14.89
C SER A 117 20.78 1.65 -14.90
N GLY A 118 19.52 1.26 -15.02
CA GLY A 118 18.40 2.18 -15.24
C GLY A 118 18.41 2.83 -16.63
N ALA A 119 19.30 2.41 -17.53
CA ALA A 119 19.41 2.97 -18.86
C ALA A 119 18.18 2.60 -19.72
N LEU A 120 17.71 3.57 -20.49
CA LEU A 120 16.65 3.37 -21.47
C LEU A 120 17.14 2.48 -22.61
N ILE A 121 16.43 1.39 -22.85
CA ILE A 121 16.66 0.51 -24.01
C ILE A 121 15.82 1.02 -25.19
N ARG A 122 14.51 1.20 -24.96
CA ARG A 122 13.58 1.76 -25.96
C ARG A 122 12.27 2.22 -25.33
N GLU A 123 11.61 3.17 -25.98
CA GLU A 123 10.22 3.52 -25.69
C GLU A 123 9.29 2.46 -26.29
N LEU A 124 8.21 2.13 -25.59
CA LEU A 124 7.23 1.14 -26.01
C LEU A 124 5.86 1.80 -26.18
N SER A 125 5.15 1.46 -27.25
CA SER A 125 3.71 1.68 -27.30
C SER A 125 2.98 0.73 -26.33
N ASN A 126 1.72 1.03 -26.00
CA ASN A 126 0.94 0.19 -25.09
C ASN A 126 0.84 -1.27 -25.57
N VAL A 127 0.64 -1.47 -26.87
CA VAL A 127 0.51 -2.80 -27.49
C VAL A 127 1.83 -3.57 -27.47
N GLU A 128 2.93 -2.89 -27.78
CA GLU A 128 4.26 -3.50 -27.75
C GLU A 128 4.65 -3.88 -26.32
N ALA A 129 4.34 -3.04 -25.34
CA ALA A 129 4.67 -3.32 -23.96
C ALA A 129 3.96 -4.56 -23.42
N ASP A 130 2.66 -4.73 -23.72
CA ASP A 130 1.92 -5.90 -23.29
C ASP A 130 2.47 -7.19 -23.94
N SER A 131 2.91 -7.09 -25.19
CA SER A 131 3.56 -8.18 -25.92
C SER A 131 4.93 -8.56 -25.31
N VAL A 132 5.74 -7.56 -24.95
CA VAL A 132 7.06 -7.76 -24.31
C VAL A 132 6.90 -8.38 -22.92
N VAL A 133 5.94 -7.90 -22.12
CA VAL A 133 5.65 -8.47 -20.79
C VAL A 133 5.21 -9.94 -20.91
N ALA A 134 4.36 -10.26 -21.88
CA ALA A 134 3.93 -11.63 -22.13
C ALA A 134 5.09 -12.54 -22.56
N GLN A 135 5.96 -12.07 -23.46
CA GLN A 135 7.16 -12.81 -23.88
C GLN A 135 8.12 -13.05 -22.71
N GLN A 136 8.37 -12.03 -21.89
CA GLN A 136 9.22 -12.15 -20.70
C GLN A 136 8.64 -13.13 -19.67
N ALA A 137 7.31 -13.15 -19.48
CA ALA A 137 6.65 -14.13 -18.63
C ALA A 137 6.78 -15.57 -19.17
N ALA A 138 6.63 -15.76 -20.48
CA ALA A 138 6.80 -17.06 -21.13
C ALA A 138 8.25 -17.58 -21.01
N LEU A 139 9.25 -16.72 -21.21
CA LEU A 139 10.66 -17.06 -21.05
C LEU A 139 11.00 -17.49 -19.62
N LYS A 140 10.45 -16.82 -18.60
CA LYS A 140 10.62 -17.21 -17.19
C LYS A 140 10.00 -18.57 -16.89
N ASN A 141 8.83 -18.86 -17.44
CA ASN A 141 8.17 -20.15 -17.26
C ASN A 141 8.96 -21.29 -17.92
N ASN A 142 9.51 -21.06 -19.11
CA ASN A 142 10.35 -22.04 -19.82
C ASN A 142 11.71 -22.26 -19.14
N ALA A 143 12.32 -21.21 -18.57
CA ALA A 143 13.53 -21.33 -17.77
C ALA A 143 13.30 -22.19 -16.51
N ASN A 144 12.12 -22.06 -15.88
CA ASN A 144 11.74 -22.89 -14.74
C ASN A 144 11.44 -24.34 -15.16
N ALA A 145 10.84 -24.58 -16.34
CA ALA A 145 10.59 -25.92 -16.85
C ALA A 145 11.88 -26.69 -17.20
N ASN A 146 12.90 -26.00 -17.71
CA ASN A 146 14.20 -26.60 -18.01
C ASN A 146 15.05 -26.93 -16.77
N SER A 147 14.63 -26.54 -15.57
CA SER A 147 15.27 -26.99 -14.31
C SER A 147 14.78 -28.36 -13.82
N GLN A 148 13.79 -28.98 -14.48
CA GLN A 148 13.25 -30.31 -14.16
C GLN A 148 13.47 -31.36 -15.27
N ILE A 149 14.33 -31.09 -16.25
CA ILE A 149 14.64 -32.07 -17.29
C ILE A 149 15.93 -32.78 -16.91
N ASP A 150 15.78 -34.03 -16.48
CA ASP A 150 16.88 -34.98 -16.29
C ASP A 150 17.75 -35.02 -17.55
N ALA A 151 19.05 -35.00 -17.32
CA ALA A 151 20.09 -34.98 -18.34
C ALA A 151 20.16 -36.31 -19.10
N GLU A 152 19.17 -36.61 -19.93
CA GLU A 152 19.23 -37.69 -20.92
C GLU A 152 18.18 -37.42 -22.00
N ASN A 153 18.67 -36.92 -23.14
CA ASN A 153 18.07 -36.80 -24.47
C ASN A 153 18.10 -35.35 -24.99
N GLY A 154 18.91 -35.16 -26.04
CA GLY A 154 19.15 -33.87 -26.69
C GLY A 154 17.85 -33.18 -27.10
N ALA A 155 17.70 -31.94 -26.66
CA ALA A 155 16.53 -31.11 -26.93
C ALA A 155 16.41 -30.82 -28.44
N PRO A 156 15.19 -30.86 -29.02
CA PRO A 156 14.94 -30.28 -30.31
C PRO A 156 15.04 -28.75 -30.18
N ILE A 157 15.76 -28.17 -31.13
CA ILE A 157 16.02 -26.74 -31.29
C ILE A 157 14.65 -26.05 -31.46
N ALA A 158 14.22 -25.29 -30.45
CA ALA A 158 13.01 -24.48 -30.54
C ALA A 158 13.26 -23.39 -31.59
N GLU A 159 12.45 -23.39 -32.65
CA GLU A 159 12.54 -22.42 -33.75
C GLU A 159 12.35 -21.00 -33.22
N ASP A 160 13.34 -20.15 -33.51
CA ASP A 160 13.40 -18.74 -33.17
C ASP A 160 12.17 -17.99 -33.69
N ALA A 161 11.29 -17.59 -32.77
CA ALA A 161 10.37 -16.49 -33.05
C ALA A 161 11.21 -15.25 -33.40
N PRO A 162 10.90 -14.51 -34.48
CA PRO A 162 11.75 -13.43 -34.95
C PRO A 162 11.82 -12.31 -33.90
N ASN A 163 12.92 -12.28 -33.15
CA ASN A 163 13.30 -11.16 -32.30
C ASN A 163 13.75 -10.00 -33.22
N ILE A 164 12.82 -9.14 -33.59
CA ILE A 164 13.05 -7.98 -34.47
C ILE A 164 13.96 -6.91 -33.81
N PHE A 165 14.35 -7.08 -32.54
CA PHE A 165 15.23 -6.14 -31.83
C PHE A 165 16.36 -6.87 -31.09
N VAL A 166 17.60 -6.65 -31.54
CA VAL A 166 18.81 -7.24 -30.95
C VAL A 166 19.44 -6.21 -30.01
N THR A 167 19.34 -6.45 -28.70
CA THR A 167 20.05 -5.67 -27.68
C THR A 167 21.13 -6.51 -27.04
N SER A 168 22.26 -5.89 -26.68
CA SER A 168 23.33 -6.52 -25.90
C SER A 168 22.95 -6.84 -24.45
N ILE A 169 21.79 -6.36 -23.98
CA ILE A 169 21.31 -6.58 -22.62
C ILE A 169 20.58 -7.93 -22.56
N PRO A 170 20.96 -8.85 -21.67
CA PRO A 170 20.27 -10.12 -21.52
C PRO A 170 18.80 -9.97 -21.09
N PRO A 171 17.87 -10.85 -21.52
CA PRO A 171 16.44 -10.74 -21.23
C PRO A 171 16.10 -10.67 -19.74
N GLU A 172 16.89 -11.28 -18.87
CA GLU A 172 16.68 -11.29 -17.41
C GLU A 172 16.84 -9.90 -16.77
N PHE A 173 17.59 -9.01 -17.41
CA PHE A 173 17.81 -7.64 -16.94
C PHE A 173 16.89 -6.63 -17.64
N ARG A 174 16.08 -7.06 -18.61
CA ARG A 174 15.13 -6.15 -19.28
C ARG A 174 13.85 -6.07 -18.44
N ARG A 175 13.45 -4.85 -18.09
CA ARG A 175 12.18 -4.59 -17.39
C ARG A 175 11.38 -3.53 -18.12
N VAL A 176 10.07 -3.72 -18.14
CA VAL A 176 9.13 -2.71 -18.62
C VAL A 176 8.67 -1.90 -17.42
N GLU A 177 8.88 -0.58 -17.46
CA GLU A 177 8.52 0.34 -16.38
C GLU A 177 7.70 1.51 -16.95
N LEU A 178 6.99 2.21 -16.05
CA LEU A 178 6.17 3.38 -16.36
C LEU A 178 6.94 4.68 -16.08
N PHE A 179 6.87 5.62 -17.02
CA PHE A 179 7.49 6.94 -16.90
C PHE A 179 6.50 8.04 -17.20
N ILE A 180 6.64 9.17 -16.51
CA ILE A 180 5.94 10.41 -16.88
C ILE A 180 6.63 10.98 -18.12
N ILE A 181 5.86 11.53 -19.07
CA ILE A 181 6.45 12.21 -20.23
C ILE A 181 7.44 13.27 -19.75
N GLY A 182 8.67 13.20 -20.27
CA GLY A 182 9.76 14.11 -19.93
C GLY A 182 10.69 13.60 -18.82
N THR A 183 10.35 12.52 -18.11
CA THR A 183 11.20 11.93 -17.06
C THR A 183 11.89 10.63 -17.48
N MET A 184 11.91 10.32 -18.78
CA MET A 184 12.56 9.10 -19.27
C MET A 184 14.09 9.23 -19.15
N PRO A 185 14.77 8.19 -18.65
CA PRO A 185 16.22 8.20 -18.55
C PRO A 185 16.83 8.35 -19.95
N ASN A 186 17.93 9.10 -20.05
CA ASN A 186 18.71 9.26 -21.28
C ASN A 186 18.08 10.04 -22.47
N LYS A 187 17.05 10.88 -22.26
CA LYS A 187 16.84 11.97 -23.22
C LYS A 187 18.00 12.96 -23.10
N VAL A 188 19.04 12.74 -23.90
CA VAL A 188 20.02 13.79 -24.25
C VAL A 188 19.19 14.99 -24.66
N LEU A 189 19.17 16.02 -23.82
CA LEU A 189 18.61 17.32 -24.19
C LEU A 189 19.34 17.72 -25.48
N ALA A 190 18.57 18.01 -26.55
CA ALA A 190 19.16 18.40 -27.82
C ALA A 190 20.20 19.49 -27.55
N PRO A 191 21.48 19.32 -27.97
CA PRO A 191 22.45 20.39 -27.82
C PRO A 191 21.93 21.55 -28.68
N THR A 192 21.59 22.67 -28.03
CA THR A 192 21.41 23.94 -28.72
C THR A 192 22.72 24.24 -29.40
N GLY A 193 22.75 24.02 -30.71
CA GLY A 193 23.97 24.08 -31.49
C GLY A 193 24.55 25.48 -31.50
N GLU A 194 25.84 25.57 -31.18
CA GLU A 194 26.74 26.54 -31.79
C GLU A 194 28.04 25.77 -32.10
N GLU A 195 28.26 25.52 -33.39
CA GLU A 195 29.57 25.22 -33.93
C GLU A 195 30.40 26.51 -33.88
N GLU A 196 31.63 26.45 -33.37
CA GLU A 196 32.84 26.84 -34.12
C GLU A 196 34.11 26.59 -33.29
N THR A 197 34.94 25.72 -33.86
CA THR A 197 36.40 25.75 -33.95
C THR A 197 37.28 26.63 -33.06
N SER A 198 38.41 26.00 -32.71
CA SER A 198 39.77 26.52 -32.51
C SER A 198 40.24 26.80 -31.08
N SER A 199 41.31 26.07 -30.76
CA SER A 199 42.24 26.23 -29.65
C SER A 199 42.84 27.63 -29.61
N GLU A 200 42.80 28.28 -28.44
CA GLU A 200 43.90 29.12 -27.98
C GLU A 200 43.84 29.32 -26.45
N THR A 201 45.03 29.55 -25.92
CA THR A 201 45.53 29.44 -24.55
C THR A 201 45.04 30.49 -23.54
N LEU A 202 45.04 30.06 -22.27
CA LEU A 202 45.29 30.83 -21.03
C LEU A 202 44.22 31.82 -20.54
N SER A 203 43.52 31.46 -19.48
CA SER A 203 43.76 32.03 -18.15
C SER A 203 42.93 31.33 -17.07
N GLU A 204 43.62 30.91 -16.02
CA GLU A 204 43.03 30.47 -14.76
C GLU A 204 42.13 31.58 -14.19
N THR A 205 40.85 31.26 -14.02
CA THR A 205 40.12 31.74 -12.86
C THR A 205 39.31 30.56 -12.36
N VAL A 206 39.90 29.83 -11.41
CA VAL A 206 39.22 28.78 -10.65
C VAL A 206 38.11 29.46 -9.85
N GLN A 207 36.90 29.52 -10.40
CA GLN A 207 35.72 29.71 -9.59
C GLN A 207 35.52 28.42 -8.80
N ALA A 208 35.88 28.49 -7.52
CA ALA A 208 35.66 27.44 -6.55
C ALA A 208 34.24 26.88 -6.71
N THR A 209 34.14 25.56 -6.80
CA THR A 209 32.89 24.83 -6.58
C THR A 209 32.28 25.34 -5.28
N PRO A 210 31.03 25.84 -5.26
CA PRO A 210 30.42 26.24 -4.00
C PRO A 210 30.33 25.00 -3.11
N ASP A 211 30.91 25.10 -1.92
CA ASP A 211 30.80 24.05 -0.90
C ASP A 211 29.32 23.79 -0.62
N PRO A 212 28.89 22.51 -0.50
CA PRO A 212 27.50 22.20 -0.21
C PRO A 212 27.09 22.87 1.09
N THR A 213 26.19 23.85 0.98
CA THR A 213 25.59 24.47 2.16
C THR A 213 24.72 23.42 2.83
N GLN A 214 25.12 22.96 4.01
CA GLN A 214 24.28 22.06 4.80
C GLN A 214 22.94 22.72 5.03
N THR A 215 21.85 22.06 4.61
CA THR A 215 20.51 22.48 5.00
C THR A 215 20.37 22.28 6.50
N PRO A 216 20.02 23.32 7.27
CA PRO A 216 19.90 23.18 8.71
C PRO A 216 18.73 22.23 9.02
N PHE A 217 18.99 21.22 9.84
CA PHE A 217 17.96 20.33 10.37
C PHE A 217 17.12 21.13 11.38
N THR A 218 16.08 21.81 10.90
CA THR A 218 15.12 22.51 11.75
C THR A 218 13.83 21.70 11.83
N THR A 219 13.52 21.25 13.05
CA THR A 219 12.18 20.76 13.40
C THR A 219 11.28 21.95 13.70
N TRP A 220 9.96 21.77 13.58
CA TRP A 220 8.95 22.83 13.83
C TRP A 220 9.04 23.51 15.21
N GLN A 221 9.74 22.90 16.17
CA GLN A 221 9.99 23.50 17.49
C GLN A 221 11.06 24.60 17.47
N ASN A 222 12.04 24.55 16.58
CA ASN A 222 13.17 25.49 16.59
C ASN A 222 12.83 26.85 15.95
N ALA A 223 11.76 26.93 15.15
CA ALA A 223 11.32 28.19 14.52
C ALA A 223 10.60 29.15 15.49
N GLN A 224 10.24 28.68 16.69
CA GLN A 224 9.54 29.50 17.69
C GLN A 224 10.49 30.33 18.56
N GLU A 225 11.76 29.93 18.70
CA GLU A 225 12.71 30.62 19.59
C GLU A 225 13.52 31.74 18.91
N GLU A 226 13.65 31.74 17.57
CA GLU A 226 14.37 32.79 16.83
C GLU A 226 13.56 34.08 16.62
N ASN A 227 12.28 34.12 16.96
CA ASN A 227 11.41 35.30 16.77
C ASN A 227 11.32 36.22 18.01
N LEU A 228 12.23 36.10 18.98
CA LEU A 228 12.12 36.83 20.26
C LEU A 228 12.93 38.13 20.38
N TYR A 229 13.69 38.53 19.36
CA TYR A 229 14.36 39.84 19.33
C TYR A 229 14.48 40.38 17.90
N ASP A 230 13.43 41.00 17.38
CA ASP A 230 13.60 42.26 16.65
C ASP A 230 12.27 43.03 16.52
N ASN A 231 12.29 44.26 17.04
CA ASN A 231 11.20 45.23 17.05
C ASN A 231 11.31 46.11 15.81
N GLN A 232 10.23 46.23 15.01
CA GLN A 232 9.67 47.49 14.42
C GLN A 232 8.75 47.20 13.20
N PRO A 233 7.81 48.11 12.86
CA PRO A 233 6.39 47.74 12.78
C PRO A 233 5.79 47.90 11.37
N SER A 234 4.76 47.11 11.04
CA SER A 234 3.58 47.62 10.31
C SER A 234 2.52 46.53 10.11
N HIS A 235 1.30 46.87 10.54
CA HIS A 235 0.01 46.32 10.15
C HIS A 235 -0.15 44.79 10.08
N GLN A 236 -0.51 44.20 11.22
CA GLN A 236 -1.35 43.00 11.21
C GLN A 236 -2.68 43.29 11.91
N GLN A 237 -3.74 43.16 11.12
CA GLN A 237 -5.11 43.03 11.60
C GLN A 237 -5.16 41.87 12.61
N GLN A 238 -5.64 42.17 13.81
CA GLN A 238 -5.83 41.21 14.88
C GLN A 238 -6.97 40.26 14.50
N TYR A 239 -6.67 39.16 13.82
CA TYR A 239 -7.62 38.05 13.67
C TYR A 239 -7.66 37.27 14.98
N GLN A 240 -8.53 37.69 15.89
CA GLN A 240 -8.97 36.86 17.00
C GLN A 240 -9.75 35.67 16.42
N LEU A 241 -9.20 34.47 16.54
CA LEU A 241 -9.95 33.24 16.31
C LEU A 241 -11.11 33.20 17.33
N PRO A 242 -12.38 33.12 16.89
CA PRO A 242 -13.50 32.98 17.81
C PRO A 242 -13.40 31.63 18.51
N SER A 243 -13.67 31.61 19.82
CA SER A 243 -13.79 30.39 20.61
C SER A 243 -14.79 29.43 19.94
N PRO A 244 -14.54 28.11 19.91
CA PRO A 244 -15.47 27.16 19.33
C PRO A 244 -16.83 27.25 20.05
N PRO A 245 -17.96 27.22 19.33
CA PRO A 245 -19.26 27.29 19.96
C PRO A 245 -19.48 26.06 20.87
N PRO A 246 -20.16 26.24 22.02
CA PRO A 246 -20.48 25.11 22.89
C PRO A 246 -21.36 24.09 22.14
N PHE A 247 -21.10 22.81 22.39
CA PHE A 247 -21.88 21.72 21.81
C PHE A 247 -23.38 21.92 22.05
N PRO A 248 -24.24 21.75 21.03
CA PRO A 248 -25.67 21.89 21.19
C PRO A 248 -26.18 20.85 22.19
N GLN A 249 -26.82 21.33 23.27
CA GLN A 249 -27.51 20.46 24.20
C GLN A 249 -28.73 19.83 23.50
N PRO A 250 -29.02 18.54 23.74
CA PRO A 250 -30.17 17.90 23.12
C PRO A 250 -31.47 18.56 23.60
N PRO A 251 -32.47 18.73 22.72
CA PRO A 251 -33.71 19.42 23.07
C PRO A 251 -34.46 18.65 24.16
N SER A 252 -34.82 19.38 25.21
CA SER A 252 -35.76 18.94 26.22
C SER A 252 -37.15 18.78 25.60
N GLY A 253 -37.73 17.59 25.77
CA GLY A 253 -39.17 17.36 25.76
C GLY A 253 -39.91 17.60 24.45
N GLN A 254 -39.81 16.67 23.51
CA GLN A 254 -40.93 16.36 22.61
C GLN A 254 -41.18 14.86 22.62
N LYS A 255 -42.37 14.46 23.09
CA LYS A 255 -42.89 13.10 23.01
C LYS A 255 -42.93 12.70 21.53
N ARG A 256 -42.00 11.83 21.12
CA ARG A 256 -42.03 11.15 19.83
C ARG A 256 -42.67 9.79 20.04
N ASP A 257 -43.67 9.50 19.22
CA ASP A 257 -44.37 8.23 19.19
C ASP A 257 -43.38 7.06 19.07
N ALA A 258 -43.63 6.03 19.88
CA ALA A 258 -42.74 4.91 20.11
C ALA A 258 -42.53 4.07 18.84
N LYS A 259 -41.33 4.17 18.25
CA LYS A 259 -40.76 3.09 17.42
C LYS A 259 -40.34 1.94 18.35
N PRO A 260 -40.46 0.67 17.93
CA PRO A 260 -40.16 -0.47 18.79
C PRO A 260 -38.70 -0.41 19.22
N HIS A 261 -38.47 -0.30 20.53
CA HIS A 261 -37.13 -0.41 21.11
C HIS A 261 -36.58 -1.79 20.75
N PHE A 262 -35.55 -1.81 19.89
CA PHE A 262 -34.78 -3.01 19.64
C PHE A 262 -34.00 -3.30 20.93
N GLU A 263 -34.55 -4.16 21.79
CA GLU A 263 -33.85 -4.64 22.98
C GLU A 263 -32.59 -5.35 22.50
N ARG A 264 -31.43 -4.72 22.69
CA ARG A 264 -30.14 -5.36 22.43
C ARG A 264 -30.03 -6.57 23.36
N THR A 265 -29.90 -7.74 22.77
CA THR A 265 -29.66 -8.98 23.50
C THR A 265 -28.22 -9.41 23.29
N VAL A 266 -27.53 -9.75 24.38
CA VAL A 266 -26.15 -10.25 24.37
C VAL A 266 -26.17 -11.71 24.78
N THR A 267 -25.50 -12.58 24.02
CA THR A 267 -25.39 -14.00 24.33
C THR A 267 -24.04 -14.27 24.99
N VAL A 268 -24.07 -14.79 26.22
CA VAL A 268 -22.88 -15.06 27.04
C VAL A 268 -22.85 -16.53 27.42
N MET A 269 -21.65 -17.13 27.44
CA MET A 269 -21.47 -18.50 27.92
C MET A 269 -21.49 -18.53 29.45
N ILE A 270 -22.41 -19.28 30.03
CA ILE A 270 -22.56 -19.44 31.49
C ILE A 270 -22.24 -20.86 31.95
N CYS A 271 -21.74 -20.98 33.18
CA CYS A 271 -21.51 -22.26 33.84
C CYS A 271 -22.83 -22.80 34.38
N ARG A 272 -23.21 -24.03 34.01
CA ARG A 272 -24.48 -24.64 34.43
C ARG A 272 -24.63 -24.79 35.95
N LEU A 273 -23.52 -24.92 36.68
CA LEU A 273 -23.52 -25.14 38.13
C LEU A 273 -23.64 -23.83 38.92
N THR A 274 -23.10 -22.73 38.41
CA THR A 274 -22.99 -21.47 39.16
C THR A 274 -23.81 -20.33 38.58
N GLY A 275 -24.29 -20.44 37.34
CA GLY A 275 -25.00 -19.36 36.63
C GLY A 275 -24.12 -18.16 36.29
N MET A 276 -22.82 -18.20 36.62
CA MET A 276 -21.83 -17.15 36.34
C MET A 276 -21.15 -17.38 34.98
N ARG A 277 -20.44 -16.36 34.46
CA ARG A 277 -19.77 -16.43 33.16
C ARG A 277 -18.76 -17.58 33.16
N ALA A 278 -18.86 -18.50 32.20
CA ALA A 278 -18.03 -19.69 32.15
C ALA A 278 -16.57 -19.32 31.82
N THR A 279 -15.64 -19.84 32.61
CA THR A 279 -14.21 -19.83 32.29
C THR A 279 -13.90 -20.86 31.20
N MET A 280 -12.73 -20.75 30.57
CA MET A 280 -12.30 -21.64 29.48
C MET A 280 -12.28 -23.13 29.90
N ASN A 281 -12.06 -23.41 31.18
CA ASN A 281 -11.96 -24.75 31.76
C ASN A 281 -13.29 -25.31 32.30
N CYS A 282 -14.42 -24.65 32.06
CA CYS A 282 -15.72 -25.11 32.54
C CYS A 282 -16.24 -26.30 31.71
N PRO A 283 -16.44 -27.50 32.31
CA PRO A 283 -16.84 -28.71 31.58
C PRO A 283 -18.27 -28.63 31.02
N ASN A 284 -19.15 -27.85 31.66
CA ASN A 284 -20.56 -27.73 31.27
C ASN A 284 -20.95 -26.26 31.05
N LYS A 285 -20.47 -25.66 29.95
CA LYS A 285 -20.82 -24.28 29.54
C LYS A 285 -22.05 -24.28 28.62
N GLN A 286 -23.03 -23.41 28.89
CA GLN A 286 -24.24 -23.24 28.09
C GLN A 286 -24.38 -21.78 27.62
N PRO A 287 -24.79 -21.53 26.37
CA PRO A 287 -25.10 -20.18 25.91
C PRO A 287 -26.42 -19.71 26.53
N GLN A 288 -26.42 -18.53 27.14
CA GLN A 288 -27.65 -17.87 27.59
C GLN A 288 -27.71 -16.43 27.08
N THR A 289 -28.87 -16.06 26.57
CA THR A 289 -29.14 -14.72 26.04
C THR A 289 -29.72 -13.85 27.14
N PHE A 290 -29.09 -12.70 27.36
CA PHE A 290 -29.48 -11.69 28.33
C PHE A 290 -29.86 -10.40 27.62
N LYS A 291 -30.71 -9.60 28.27
CA LYS A 291 -30.92 -8.21 27.86
C LYS A 291 -29.66 -7.41 28.23
N ASP A 292 -29.29 -6.46 27.39
CA ASP A 292 -28.12 -5.59 27.59
C ASP A 292 -28.09 -5.04 29.03
N GLY A 293 -26.97 -5.27 29.72
CA GLY A 293 -26.76 -4.89 31.13
C GLY A 293 -27.26 -5.87 32.21
N LYS A 294 -28.02 -6.92 31.89
CA LYS A 294 -28.45 -7.97 32.86
C LYS A 294 -27.57 -9.23 32.84
N GLU A 295 -26.51 -9.23 32.06
CA GLU A 295 -25.58 -10.36 32.00
C GLU A 295 -24.71 -10.49 33.26
N PRO A 296 -24.36 -11.71 33.68
CA PRO A 296 -23.34 -11.93 34.70
C PRO A 296 -21.99 -11.37 34.25
N LYS A 297 -21.46 -10.42 35.03
CA LYS A 297 -20.15 -9.80 34.77
C LYS A 297 -18.99 -10.62 35.35
N ASP A 298 -19.24 -11.34 36.44
CA ASP A 298 -18.23 -12.13 37.12
C ASP A 298 -18.05 -13.52 36.51
N PHE A 299 -16.80 -13.98 36.51
CA PHE A 299 -16.42 -15.32 36.04
C PHE A 299 -16.59 -16.38 37.13
N CYS A 300 -16.91 -17.60 36.70
CA CYS A 300 -17.09 -18.74 37.58
C CYS A 300 -15.79 -19.09 38.34
N THR A 301 -15.88 -19.18 39.66
CA THR A 301 -14.76 -19.45 40.57
C THR A 301 -14.46 -20.94 40.80
N PHE A 302 -15.30 -21.85 40.28
CA PHE A 302 -15.18 -23.29 40.55
C PHE A 302 -14.28 -24.05 39.56
N HIS A 303 -14.10 -23.55 38.34
CA HIS A 303 -13.32 -24.22 37.28
C HIS A 303 -12.15 -23.35 36.84
N VAL A 304 -11.33 -22.92 37.81
CA VAL A 304 -10.20 -22.00 37.55
C VAL A 304 -8.92 -22.76 37.18
N ASN A 305 -8.74 -24.01 37.64
CA ASN A 305 -7.55 -24.81 37.35
C ASN A 305 -7.89 -26.14 36.65
N PRO A 306 -7.02 -26.65 35.75
CA PRO A 306 -7.16 -27.99 35.20
C PRO A 306 -6.98 -29.03 36.33
N PRO A 307 -7.66 -30.20 36.25
CA PRO A 307 -7.39 -31.29 37.19
C PRO A 307 -5.92 -31.72 37.07
N LYS A 308 -5.26 -31.88 38.22
CA LYS A 308 -3.95 -32.53 38.30
C LYS A 308 -4.06 -34.01 37.98
#